data_AF-A0A085WXA3-F1
#
_entry.id   AF-A0A085WXA3-F1
#
_cell.length_a   1.000
_cell.length_b   1.000
_cell.length_c   1.000
_cell.angle_alpha   90.00
_cell.angle_beta   90.00
_cell.angle_gamma   90.00
#
_symmetry.space_group_name_H-M   'P 1'
#
loop_
_entity.id
_entity.type
_entity.pdbx_description
1 polymer ?
#
loop_
_entity_poly.entity_id
_entity_poly.type
_entity_poly.pdbx_seq_one_letter_code
_entity_poly.pdbx_strand_id
1 'polypeptide(L)'
;MPKPSDLMSVAFTPSPALAQLVGPGPVQPPAAMKAVLRHVAEHQLWLIPGQSFRADATLRKALGCQSHVHLMELPRLLDAQLKLIPGEKEALRKKRKAEVAAAPAAARWAQGTEAEDPCLAFGEEALEGLQLDERNRSFLLSVGLPECGVPFIDFDAGREGEPFEVLSEGLRVLGTYGDGEEEDLCVCLDESTGGRVVLRDPEKEAVPVLMNSGVPELLECMIIYRDLLRERTEEEEDEPILPKRLRTRAAKALKAQDPQAFRPGSFWYRAVHGTDGPVRQRKSASKRAPARKKKTAARSRR
;
A
#
# COMPACT_ATOMS: atom_id res chain seq x y z
N MET A 1 -6.23 -15.01 13.85
CA MET A 1 -7.39 -15.34 13.00
C MET A 1 -7.45 -14.34 11.84
N PRO A 2 -8.12 -14.60 10.71
CA PRO A 2 -8.35 -13.61 9.65
C PRO A 2 -9.07 -12.37 10.23
N LYS A 3 -8.85 -11.16 9.68
CA LYS A 3 -9.73 -10.04 9.99
C LYS A 3 -11.12 -10.36 9.41
N PRO A 4 -12.24 -10.06 10.11
CA PRO A 4 -13.58 -10.40 9.63
C PRO A 4 -13.90 -9.84 8.23
N SER A 5 -13.29 -8.71 7.84
CA SER A 5 -13.43 -8.07 6.54
C SER A 5 -12.91 -8.93 5.38
N ASP A 6 -11.78 -9.61 5.57
CA ASP A 6 -11.09 -10.34 4.49
C ASP A 6 -11.78 -11.64 4.12
N LEU A 7 -12.65 -12.14 4.99
CA LEU A 7 -13.45 -13.35 4.76
C LEU A 7 -14.74 -13.06 3.98
N MET A 8 -15.13 -11.79 3.84
CA MET A 8 -16.41 -11.43 3.23
C MET A 8 -16.42 -11.56 1.71
N SER A 9 -15.26 -11.51 1.04
CA SER A 9 -15.13 -11.62 -0.42
C SER A 9 -14.79 -13.03 -0.91
N VAL A 10 -14.35 -13.93 -0.03
CA VAL A 10 -13.91 -15.29 -0.35
C VAL A 10 -15.13 -16.22 -0.50
N ALA A 11 -15.09 -17.13 -1.47
CA ALA A 11 -16.18 -18.07 -1.71
C ALA A 11 -15.94 -19.39 -0.96
N PHE A 12 -16.98 -19.91 -0.32
CA PHE A 12 -16.87 -21.12 0.49
C PHE A 12 -17.78 -22.21 -0.07
N THR A 13 -17.36 -23.46 0.05
CA THR A 13 -18.23 -24.60 -0.22
C THR A 13 -19.14 -24.84 0.99
N PRO A 14 -20.47 -24.73 0.85
CA PRO A 14 -21.39 -25.01 1.94
C PRO A 14 -21.44 -26.51 2.27
N SER A 15 -21.76 -26.84 3.52
CA SER A 15 -22.05 -28.22 3.90
C SER A 15 -23.26 -28.75 3.12
N PRO A 16 -23.41 -30.08 2.92
CA PRO A 16 -24.54 -30.62 2.17
C PRO A 16 -25.92 -30.21 2.72
N ALA A 17 -26.02 -29.95 4.03
CA ALA A 17 -27.24 -29.47 4.65
C ALA A 17 -27.48 -27.97 4.38
N LEU A 18 -26.44 -27.14 4.51
CA LEU A 18 -26.52 -25.71 4.19
C LEU A 18 -26.77 -25.47 2.70
N ALA A 19 -26.21 -26.32 1.83
CA ALA A 19 -26.40 -26.29 0.38
C ALA A 19 -27.87 -26.44 -0.05
N GLN A 20 -28.72 -27.05 0.78
CA GLN A 20 -30.17 -27.13 0.52
C GLN A 20 -30.86 -25.76 0.64
N LEU A 21 -30.27 -24.82 1.39
CA LEU A 21 -30.77 -23.45 1.57
C LEU A 21 -30.11 -22.47 0.61
N VAL A 22 -28.79 -22.59 0.39
CA VAL A 22 -27.99 -21.60 -0.34
C VAL A 22 -27.67 -22.00 -1.78
N GLY A 23 -27.93 -23.25 -2.15
CA GLY A 23 -27.49 -23.87 -3.40
C GLY A 23 -26.19 -24.67 -3.25
N PRO A 24 -25.88 -25.58 -4.19
CA PRO A 24 -24.71 -26.47 -4.13
C PRO A 24 -23.38 -25.78 -4.50
N GLY A 25 -23.43 -24.56 -5.05
CA GLY A 25 -22.26 -23.83 -5.51
C GLY A 25 -21.49 -23.12 -4.39
N PRO A 26 -20.31 -22.57 -4.70
CA PRO A 26 -19.59 -21.66 -3.82
C PRO A 26 -20.48 -20.49 -3.39
N VAL A 27 -20.41 -20.13 -2.11
CA VAL A 27 -21.21 -19.06 -1.51
C VAL A 27 -20.33 -18.18 -0.63
N GLN A 28 -20.52 -16.87 -0.72
CA GLN A 28 -19.90 -15.93 0.22
C GLN A 28 -20.67 -15.89 1.55
N PRO A 29 -20.02 -15.67 2.70
CA PRO A 29 -20.69 -15.67 4.00
C PRO A 29 -21.90 -14.71 4.10
N PRO A 30 -21.87 -13.48 3.53
CA PRO A 30 -23.04 -12.60 3.51
C PRO A 30 -24.22 -13.18 2.71
N ALA A 31 -23.96 -13.89 1.62
CA ALA A 31 -25.00 -14.53 0.82
C ALA A 31 -25.64 -15.71 1.56
N ALA A 32 -24.84 -16.52 2.27
CA ALA A 32 -25.33 -17.60 3.12
C ALA A 32 -26.18 -17.06 4.29
N MET A 33 -25.72 -15.99 4.94
CA MET A 33 -26.46 -15.26 5.97
C MET A 33 -27.82 -14.79 5.44
N LYS A 34 -27.83 -14.12 4.29
CA LYS A 34 -29.06 -13.61 3.65
C LYS A 34 -30.05 -14.72 3.33
N ALA A 35 -29.58 -15.88 2.87
CA ALA A 35 -30.43 -17.04 2.57
C ALA A 35 -31.08 -17.61 3.84
N VAL A 36 -30.33 -17.74 4.94
CA VAL A 36 -30.89 -18.17 6.24
C VAL A 36 -31.96 -17.19 6.71
N LEU A 37 -31.68 -15.89 6.67
CA LEU A 37 -32.64 -14.86 7.12
C LEU A 37 -33.88 -14.81 6.23
N ARG A 38 -33.74 -15.08 4.93
CA ARG A 38 -34.87 -15.22 4.01
C ARG A 38 -35.75 -16.41 4.40
N HIS A 39 -35.15 -17.58 4.65
CA HIS A 39 -35.88 -18.78 5.08
C HIS A 39 -36.65 -18.53 6.38
N VAL A 40 -36.01 -17.87 7.35
CA VAL A 40 -36.63 -17.48 8.63
C VAL A 40 -37.86 -16.59 8.41
N ALA A 41 -37.77 -15.62 7.49
CA ALA A 41 -38.88 -14.73 7.17
C ALA A 41 -40.04 -15.46 6.46
N GLU A 42 -39.73 -16.26 5.44
CA GLU A 42 -40.72 -17.01 4.64
C GLU A 42 -41.54 -18.00 5.49
N HIS A 43 -40.90 -18.62 6.49
CA HIS A 43 -41.54 -19.61 7.36
C HIS A 43 -42.01 -19.02 8.71
N GLN A 44 -42.00 -17.69 8.85
CA GLN A 44 -42.44 -16.97 10.06
C GLN A 44 -41.78 -17.48 11.36
N LEU A 45 -40.48 -17.74 11.30
CA LEU A 45 -39.72 -18.35 12.40
C LEU A 45 -39.17 -17.34 13.42
N TRP A 46 -39.43 -16.03 13.22
CA TRP A 46 -38.99 -14.99 14.14
C TRP A 46 -39.62 -15.16 15.52
N LEU A 47 -38.79 -15.13 16.57
CA LEU A 47 -39.27 -14.97 17.95
C LEU A 47 -39.25 -13.48 18.30
N ILE A 48 -38.14 -12.82 18.00
CA ILE A 48 -37.98 -11.37 18.10
C ILE A 48 -37.31 -10.90 16.80
N PRO A 49 -38.04 -10.18 15.93
CA PRO A 49 -37.50 -9.70 14.64
C PRO A 49 -36.17 -8.96 14.82
N GLY A 50 -35.16 -9.38 14.06
CA GLY A 50 -33.82 -8.77 14.10
C GLY A 50 -32.95 -9.17 15.31
N GLN A 51 -33.44 -10.00 16.22
CA GLN A 51 -32.67 -10.48 17.37
C GLN A 51 -32.56 -11.99 17.42
N SER A 52 -33.67 -12.73 17.27
CA SER A 52 -33.63 -14.19 17.40
C SER A 52 -34.79 -14.90 16.71
N PHE A 53 -34.55 -16.16 16.34
CA PHE A 53 -35.52 -17.00 15.64
C PHE A 53 -35.50 -18.45 16.11
N ARG A 54 -36.59 -19.16 15.87
CA ARG A 54 -36.72 -20.61 16.09
C ARG A 54 -36.13 -21.35 14.88
N ALA A 55 -35.21 -22.28 15.13
CA ALA A 55 -34.68 -23.15 14.09
C ALA A 55 -35.64 -24.32 13.84
N ASP A 56 -36.22 -24.39 12.64
CA ASP A 56 -37.00 -25.54 12.18
C ASP A 56 -36.10 -26.75 11.87
N ALA A 57 -36.67 -27.86 11.39
CA ALA A 57 -35.86 -29.05 11.08
C ALA A 57 -34.75 -28.77 10.05
N THR A 58 -35.03 -27.92 9.07
CA THR A 58 -34.09 -27.54 8.01
C THR A 58 -32.94 -26.72 8.56
N LEU A 59 -33.23 -25.66 9.31
CA LEU A 59 -32.23 -24.78 9.92
C LEU A 59 -31.39 -25.50 10.98
N ARG A 60 -31.99 -26.39 11.78
CA ARG A 60 -31.24 -27.20 12.75
C ARG A 60 -30.19 -28.07 12.08
N LYS A 61 -30.56 -28.70 10.96
CA LYS A 61 -29.64 -29.53 10.16
C LYS A 61 -28.58 -28.68 9.45
N ALA A 62 -28.98 -27.55 8.86
CA ALA A 62 -28.09 -26.67 8.12
C ALA A 62 -27.07 -25.96 9.01
N LEU A 63 -27.46 -25.52 10.21
CA LEU A 63 -26.61 -24.76 11.13
C LEU A 63 -25.96 -25.62 12.22
N GLY A 64 -26.43 -26.86 12.42
CA GLY A 64 -25.98 -27.72 13.52
C GLY A 64 -26.39 -27.18 14.90
N CYS A 65 -27.59 -26.58 15.00
CA CYS A 65 -28.09 -25.94 16.23
C CYS A 65 -29.33 -26.65 16.80
N GLN A 66 -29.72 -26.31 18.04
CA GLN A 66 -30.77 -27.04 18.76
C GLN A 66 -32.20 -26.63 18.41
N SER A 67 -32.59 -25.36 18.59
CA SER A 67 -34.00 -24.93 18.46
C SER A 67 -34.18 -23.42 18.47
N HIS A 68 -33.29 -22.67 19.13
CA HIS A 68 -33.27 -21.22 19.17
C HIS A 68 -31.90 -20.71 18.75
N VAL A 69 -31.86 -19.64 17.96
CA VAL A 69 -30.62 -19.01 17.50
C VAL A 69 -30.71 -17.51 17.70
N HIS A 70 -29.73 -16.95 18.41
CA HIS A 70 -29.56 -15.51 18.47
C HIS A 70 -28.82 -15.02 17.22
N LEU A 71 -29.21 -13.88 16.65
CA LEU A 71 -28.65 -13.38 15.38
C LEU A 71 -27.13 -13.18 15.46
N MET A 72 -26.65 -12.79 16.64
CA MET A 72 -25.21 -12.64 16.93
C MET A 72 -24.42 -13.96 16.88
N GLU A 73 -25.07 -15.11 17.04
CA GLU A 73 -24.42 -16.43 16.95
C GLU A 73 -24.37 -16.95 15.51
N LEU A 74 -25.22 -16.42 14.63
CA LEU A 74 -25.36 -16.90 13.26
C LEU A 74 -24.05 -16.86 12.45
N PRO A 75 -23.18 -15.83 12.55
CA PRO A 75 -21.88 -15.85 11.88
C PRO A 75 -21.03 -17.05 12.30
N ARG A 76 -21.00 -17.39 13.59
CA ARG A 76 -20.23 -18.53 14.12
C ARG A 76 -20.79 -19.87 13.63
N LEU A 77 -22.12 -19.99 13.59
CA LEU A 77 -22.77 -21.20 13.09
C LEU A 77 -22.54 -21.40 11.60
N LEU A 78 -22.54 -20.33 10.80
CA LEU A 78 -22.23 -20.38 9.38
C LEU A 78 -20.77 -20.74 9.12
N ASP A 79 -19.83 -20.17 9.89
CA ASP A 79 -18.39 -20.50 9.77
C ASP A 79 -18.13 -22.01 9.96
N ALA A 80 -18.85 -22.66 10.87
CA ALA A 80 -18.76 -24.12 11.07
C ALA A 80 -19.27 -24.95 9.87
N GLN A 81 -20.06 -24.34 8.98
CA GLN A 81 -20.74 -25.01 7.86
C GLN A 81 -20.17 -24.63 6.50
N LEU A 82 -19.24 -23.67 6.46
CA LEU A 82 -18.58 -23.17 5.26
C LEU A 82 -17.14 -23.65 5.23
N LYS A 83 -16.76 -24.38 4.18
CA LYS A 83 -15.38 -24.86 4.00
C LYS A 83 -14.69 -24.04 2.92
N LEU A 84 -13.46 -23.60 3.19
CA LEU A 84 -12.64 -22.93 2.17
C LEU A 84 -12.39 -23.86 0.99
N ILE A 85 -12.49 -23.31 -0.22
CA ILE A 85 -12.11 -24.01 -1.44
C ILE A 85 -10.58 -24.23 -1.42
N PRO A 86 -10.07 -25.45 -1.68
CA PRO A 86 -8.65 -25.78 -1.58
C PRO A 86 -7.71 -24.83 -2.34
N GLY A 87 -8.13 -24.29 -3.49
CA GLY A 87 -7.36 -23.31 -4.26
C GLY A 87 -7.36 -21.88 -3.69
N GLU A 88 -8.49 -21.43 -3.13
CA GLU A 88 -8.59 -20.10 -2.54
C GLU A 88 -7.80 -19.98 -1.23
N LYS A 89 -7.67 -21.09 -0.49
CA LYS A 89 -6.82 -21.14 0.71
C LYS A 89 -5.36 -20.85 0.39
N GLU A 90 -4.87 -21.31 -0.76
CA GLU A 90 -3.50 -21.07 -1.19
C GLU A 90 -3.32 -19.63 -1.69
N ALA A 91 -4.29 -19.07 -2.42
CA ALA A 91 -4.30 -17.66 -2.81
C ALA A 91 -4.31 -16.73 -1.58
N LEU A 92 -5.17 -17.00 -0.60
CA LEU A 92 -5.25 -16.24 0.66
C LEU A 92 -3.94 -16.34 1.47
N ARG A 93 -3.29 -17.51 1.43
CA ARG A 93 -1.99 -17.71 2.09
C ARG A 93 -0.86 -16.98 1.37
N LYS A 94 -0.87 -16.93 0.04
CA LYS A 94 0.08 -16.13 -0.76
C LYS A 94 -0.11 -14.63 -0.50
N LYS A 95 -1.36 -14.13 -0.55
CA LYS A 95 -1.73 -12.75 -0.20
C LYS A 95 -1.25 -12.36 1.20
N ARG A 96 -1.54 -13.20 2.21
CA ARG A 96 -1.06 -12.97 3.59
C ARG A 96 0.45 -13.00 3.73
N LYS A 97 1.14 -13.89 3.01
CA LYS A 97 2.60 -13.95 3.07
C LYS A 97 3.21 -12.67 2.49
N ALA A 98 2.60 -12.08 1.46
CA ALA A 98 3.01 -10.79 0.90
C ALA A 98 2.72 -9.64 1.87
N GLU A 99 1.53 -9.60 2.48
CA GLU A 99 1.11 -8.56 3.44
C GLU A 99 1.94 -8.58 4.73
N VAL A 100 2.22 -9.76 5.28
CA VAL A 100 3.08 -9.96 6.47
C VAL A 100 4.54 -9.64 6.16
N ALA A 101 5.00 -9.78 4.91
CA ALA A 101 6.34 -9.38 4.51
C ALA A 101 6.47 -7.86 4.29
N ALA A 102 5.36 -7.15 4.01
CA ALA A 102 5.33 -5.71 3.75
C ALA A 102 5.12 -4.85 5.01
N ALA A 103 4.36 -5.34 5.99
CA ALA A 103 4.14 -4.66 7.28
C ALA A 103 5.43 -4.25 8.05
N PRO A 104 6.54 -5.01 8.02
CA PRO A 104 7.79 -4.62 8.66
C PRO A 104 8.46 -3.40 8.02
N ALA A 105 8.21 -3.13 6.73
CA ALA A 105 8.81 -2.01 6.02
C ALA A 105 8.20 -0.68 6.48
N ALA A 106 6.87 -0.56 6.44
CA ALA A 106 6.18 0.64 6.93
C ALA A 106 6.37 0.87 8.43
N ALA A 107 6.40 -0.20 9.24
CA ALA A 107 6.71 -0.05 10.67
C ALA A 107 8.12 0.51 10.90
N ARG A 108 9.12 0.04 10.13
CA ARG A 108 10.49 0.59 10.18
C ARG A 108 10.59 2.00 9.60
N TRP A 109 9.78 2.33 8.59
CA TRP A 109 9.67 3.70 8.12
C TRP A 109 9.18 4.61 9.24
N ALA A 110 8.04 4.28 9.85
CA ALA A 110 7.43 5.08 10.93
C ALA A 110 8.31 5.20 12.19
N GLN A 111 9.08 4.17 12.54
CA GLN A 111 10.03 4.24 13.67
C GLN A 111 11.21 5.19 13.40
N GLY A 112 11.50 5.47 12.14
CA GLY A 112 12.59 6.34 11.78
C GLY A 112 12.24 7.80 11.96
N THR A 113 11.15 8.27 11.38
CA THR A 113 10.89 9.70 11.23
C THR A 113 10.53 10.37 12.56
N GLU A 114 11.21 11.46 12.93
CA GLU A 114 10.81 12.28 14.10
C GLU A 114 9.46 12.97 13.87
N ALA A 115 9.13 13.19 12.59
CA ALA A 115 7.79 13.54 12.13
C ALA A 115 6.99 12.27 11.82
N GLU A 116 5.73 12.22 12.23
CA GLU A 116 4.80 11.14 11.91
C GLU A 116 4.45 11.17 10.41
N ASP A 117 5.35 10.72 9.53
CA ASP A 117 5.05 10.54 8.10
C ASP A 117 4.77 9.05 7.82
N PRO A 118 3.52 8.59 8.07
CA PRO A 118 3.14 7.20 7.84
C PRO A 118 3.10 6.90 6.34
N CYS A 119 3.36 5.64 5.98
CA CYS A 119 3.00 5.19 4.65
C CYS A 119 1.47 5.21 4.51
N LEU A 120 0.97 5.90 3.48
CA LEU A 120 -0.44 5.98 3.17
C LEU A 120 -0.78 5.05 2.02
N ALA A 121 -1.70 4.12 2.29
CA ALA A 121 -2.24 3.22 1.29
C ALA A 121 -3.06 3.96 0.22
N PHE A 122 -3.00 3.44 -1.01
CA PHE A 122 -3.75 3.95 -2.14
C PHE A 122 -5.15 3.33 -2.19
N GLY A 123 -6.14 4.10 -2.66
CA GLY A 123 -7.48 3.58 -2.93
C GLY A 123 -7.48 2.57 -4.08
N GLU A 124 -8.45 1.64 -4.09
CA GLU A 124 -8.62 0.70 -5.19
C GLU A 124 -8.89 1.42 -6.53
N GLU A 125 -9.63 2.52 -6.48
CA GLU A 125 -9.98 3.37 -7.62
C GLU A 125 -8.74 3.99 -8.28
N ALA A 126 -7.80 4.49 -7.49
CA ALA A 126 -6.55 5.06 -8.01
C ALA A 126 -5.68 4.03 -8.76
N LEU A 127 -5.74 2.76 -8.33
CA LEU A 127 -5.02 1.66 -8.97
C LEU A 127 -5.85 0.97 -10.07
N GLU A 128 -7.07 1.40 -10.32
CA GLU A 128 -7.91 0.81 -11.36
C GLU A 128 -7.28 1.02 -12.74
N GLY A 129 -7.31 -0.02 -13.58
CA GLY A 129 -6.72 0.03 -14.93
C GLY A 129 -5.19 -0.05 -15.00
N LEU A 130 -4.46 0.09 -13.89
CA LEU A 130 -3.00 -0.05 -13.88
C LEU A 130 -2.54 -1.51 -14.06
N GLN A 131 -1.62 -1.73 -15.00
CA GLN A 131 -0.98 -3.02 -15.25
C GLN A 131 0.20 -3.25 -14.30
N LEU A 132 -0.12 -3.51 -13.03
CA LEU A 132 0.86 -3.83 -12.00
C LEU A 132 0.84 -5.33 -11.70
N ASP A 133 1.99 -5.88 -11.34
CA ASP A 133 2.02 -7.23 -10.76
C ASP A 133 1.27 -7.28 -9.41
N GLU A 134 0.88 -8.49 -9.00
CA GLU A 134 0.10 -8.70 -7.78
C GLU A 134 0.81 -8.15 -6.53
N ARG A 135 2.15 -8.17 -6.53
CA ARG A 135 2.96 -7.76 -5.38
C ARG A 135 2.97 -6.24 -5.23
N ASN A 136 3.25 -5.50 -6.29
CA ASN A 136 3.24 -4.04 -6.32
C ASN A 136 1.84 -3.50 -6.03
N ARG A 137 0.81 -4.06 -6.67
CA ARG A 137 -0.59 -3.69 -6.42
C ARG A 137 -0.98 -3.91 -4.96
N SER A 138 -0.71 -5.11 -4.42
CA SER A 138 -1.04 -5.42 -3.02
C SER A 138 -0.29 -4.53 -2.04
N PHE A 139 0.97 -4.20 -2.34
CA PHE A 139 1.76 -3.31 -1.50
C PHE A 139 1.17 -1.89 -1.46
N LEU A 140 0.84 -1.31 -2.61
CA LEU A 140 0.23 0.01 -2.69
C LEU A 140 -1.14 0.08 -1.97
N LEU A 141 -1.96 -0.98 -2.07
CA LEU A 141 -3.26 -1.07 -1.40
C LEU A 141 -3.21 -1.25 0.13
N SER A 142 -2.18 -1.92 0.64
CA SER A 142 -2.12 -2.32 2.06
C SER A 142 -1.14 -1.50 2.89
N VAL A 143 -0.07 -1.02 2.26
CA VAL A 143 1.03 -0.31 2.92
C VAL A 143 1.19 1.08 2.33
N GLY A 144 1.25 1.17 1.00
CA GLY A 144 1.45 2.43 0.30
C GLY A 144 2.85 3.01 0.47
N LEU A 145 2.95 4.34 0.37
CA LEU A 145 4.21 5.09 0.41
C LEU A 145 4.10 6.28 1.38
N PRO A 146 5.21 6.75 1.97
CA PRO A 146 5.20 7.98 2.78
C PRO A 146 4.88 9.20 1.91
N GLU A 147 4.41 10.31 2.47
CA GLU A 147 4.21 11.55 1.69
C GLU A 147 5.54 12.03 1.10
N CYS A 148 6.60 12.01 1.90
CA CYS A 148 7.94 12.38 1.46
C CYS A 148 8.93 11.22 1.71
N GLY A 149 9.85 11.02 0.78
CA GLY A 149 10.87 9.99 0.79
C GLY A 149 12.27 10.56 0.59
N VAL A 150 13.29 9.82 1.02
CA VAL A 150 14.68 10.18 0.70
C VAL A 150 15.12 9.52 -0.61
N PRO A 151 15.96 10.18 -1.42
CA PRO A 151 16.39 11.57 -1.28
C PRO A 151 15.38 12.52 -1.97
N PHE A 152 14.69 13.38 -1.21
CA PHE A 152 13.79 14.43 -1.75
C PHE A 152 12.81 13.93 -2.82
N ILE A 153 12.05 12.88 -2.48
CA ILE A 153 10.98 12.36 -3.32
C ILE A 153 9.66 12.75 -2.67
N ASP A 154 8.76 13.39 -3.40
CA ASP A 154 7.40 13.67 -2.94
C ASP A 154 6.42 12.75 -3.65
N PHE A 155 5.59 12.04 -2.88
CA PHE A 155 4.62 11.06 -3.37
C PHE A 155 3.19 11.59 -3.16
N ASP A 156 2.77 12.55 -3.95
CA ASP A 156 1.45 13.18 -3.87
C ASP A 156 0.41 12.57 -4.83
N ALA A 157 0.85 11.88 -5.88
CA ALA A 157 -0.03 11.31 -6.89
C ALA A 157 -0.96 10.21 -6.34
N GLY A 158 -2.21 10.16 -6.84
CA GLY A 158 -3.11 9.01 -6.71
C GLY A 158 -3.70 8.75 -5.31
N ARG A 159 -3.48 9.61 -4.31
CA ARG A 159 -3.93 9.35 -2.94
C ARG A 159 -5.40 9.63 -2.68
N GLU A 160 -5.98 10.65 -3.31
CA GLU A 160 -7.37 11.07 -3.09
C GLU A 160 -8.38 10.34 -4.00
N GLY A 161 -8.02 9.14 -4.47
CA GLY A 161 -8.80 8.40 -5.47
C GLY A 161 -8.62 8.92 -6.90
N GLU A 162 -7.77 9.93 -7.08
CA GLU A 162 -7.42 10.43 -8.40
C GLU A 162 -6.61 9.37 -9.17
N PRO A 163 -6.84 9.24 -10.48
CA PRO A 163 -6.03 8.36 -11.32
C PRO A 163 -4.60 8.90 -11.42
N PHE A 164 -3.64 8.00 -11.53
CA PHE A 164 -2.25 8.36 -11.76
C PHE A 164 -2.11 9.11 -13.09
N GLU A 165 -1.37 10.23 -13.08
CA GLU A 165 -1.04 10.97 -14.28
C GLU A 165 -0.25 10.09 -15.26
N VAL A 166 -0.61 10.17 -16.55
CA VAL A 166 0.05 9.44 -17.62
C VAL A 166 1.15 10.33 -18.20
N LEU A 167 2.41 10.00 -17.93
CA LEU A 167 3.54 10.74 -18.50
C LEU A 167 3.80 10.31 -19.95
N SER A 168 3.75 9.00 -20.22
CA SER A 168 3.86 8.42 -21.56
C SER A 168 3.19 7.05 -21.58
N GLU A 169 3.14 6.41 -22.74
CA GLU A 169 2.61 5.04 -22.84
C GLU A 169 3.35 4.10 -21.87
N GLY A 170 2.58 3.47 -20.97
CA GLY A 170 3.09 2.58 -19.93
C GLY A 170 3.80 3.24 -18.72
N LEU A 171 3.94 4.56 -18.67
CA LEU A 171 4.50 5.26 -17.51
C LEU A 171 3.43 6.06 -16.76
N ARG A 172 3.36 5.85 -15.44
CA ARG A 172 2.43 6.54 -14.54
C ARG A 172 3.19 7.28 -13.46
N VAL A 173 2.90 8.57 -13.28
CA VAL A 173 3.60 9.41 -12.29
C VAL A 173 3.19 8.98 -10.88
N LEU A 174 4.16 8.48 -10.11
CA LEU A 174 4.04 8.08 -8.71
C LEU A 174 4.38 9.23 -7.76
N GLY A 175 5.22 10.17 -8.23
CA GLY A 175 5.70 11.30 -7.45
C GLY A 175 6.74 12.12 -8.22
N THR A 176 7.34 13.07 -7.54
CA THR A 176 8.39 13.96 -8.07
C THR A 176 9.68 13.78 -7.27
N TYR A 177 10.82 13.98 -7.94
CA TYR A 177 12.13 14.00 -7.32
C TYR A 177 12.77 15.35 -7.60
N GLY A 178 13.07 16.09 -6.53
CA GLY A 178 13.53 17.47 -6.62
C GLY A 178 13.25 18.24 -5.34
N ASP A 179 13.70 19.49 -5.29
CA ASP A 179 13.39 20.45 -4.23
C ASP A 179 12.35 21.49 -4.66
N GLY A 180 11.70 21.29 -5.81
CA GLY A 180 10.63 22.13 -6.35
C GLY A 180 11.09 23.47 -6.97
N GLU A 181 12.39 23.72 -7.13
CA GLU A 181 12.93 24.94 -7.75
C GLU A 181 13.48 24.75 -9.18
N GLU A 182 13.71 23.52 -9.67
CA GLU A 182 14.18 23.19 -11.03
C GLU A 182 13.27 22.14 -11.72
N GLU A 183 13.58 21.73 -12.97
CA GLU A 183 12.88 20.68 -13.75
C GLU A 183 12.71 19.40 -12.91
N ASP A 184 11.56 19.23 -12.25
CA ASP A 184 11.29 18.09 -11.38
C ASP A 184 11.30 16.81 -12.21
N LEU A 185 12.14 15.85 -11.80
CA LEU A 185 12.16 14.54 -12.41
C LEU A 185 10.95 13.75 -11.89
N CYS A 186 10.21 13.09 -12.79
CA CYS A 186 9.08 12.27 -12.39
C CYS A 186 9.57 10.90 -11.91
N VAL A 187 9.16 10.51 -10.71
CA VAL A 187 9.22 9.12 -10.26
C VAL A 187 7.99 8.42 -10.83
N CYS A 188 8.20 7.36 -11.62
CA CYS A 188 7.12 6.71 -12.36
C CYS A 188 7.05 5.20 -12.09
N LEU A 189 5.83 4.65 -12.15
CA LEU A 189 5.58 3.23 -12.33
C LEU A 189 5.64 2.89 -13.82
N ASP A 190 6.46 1.89 -14.17
CA ASP A 190 6.52 1.30 -15.51
C ASP A 190 5.64 0.04 -15.58
N GLU A 191 4.48 0.21 -16.18
CA GLU A 191 3.46 -0.83 -16.37
C GLU A 191 3.93 -1.94 -17.31
N SER A 192 4.78 -1.63 -18.29
CA SER A 192 5.31 -2.63 -19.24
C SER A 192 6.17 -3.69 -18.54
N THR A 193 6.70 -3.35 -17.36
CA THR A 193 7.55 -4.22 -16.54
C THR A 193 6.89 -4.67 -15.24
N GLY A 194 5.56 -4.50 -15.13
CA GLY A 194 4.78 -4.95 -13.96
C GLY A 194 4.89 -4.03 -12.74
N GLY A 195 5.29 -2.77 -12.94
CA GLY A 195 5.37 -1.76 -11.89
C GLY A 195 6.79 -1.53 -11.35
N ARG A 196 7.83 -1.61 -12.19
CA ARG A 196 9.16 -1.12 -11.79
C ARG A 196 9.09 0.38 -11.54
N VAL A 197 9.94 0.86 -10.63
CA VAL A 197 10.03 2.29 -10.36
C VAL A 197 11.21 2.87 -11.11
N VAL A 198 10.94 3.89 -11.92
CA VAL A 198 11.92 4.57 -12.76
C VAL A 198 11.87 6.08 -12.52
N LEU A 199 12.97 6.76 -12.82
CA LEU A 199 13.08 8.21 -12.82
C LEU A 199 13.10 8.70 -14.27
N ARG A 200 12.22 9.64 -14.59
CA ARG A 200 12.03 10.17 -15.95
C ARG A 200 12.11 11.69 -15.94
N ASP A 201 12.94 12.23 -16.81
CA ASP A 201 12.87 13.64 -17.16
C ASP A 201 11.73 13.84 -18.18
N PRO A 202 10.71 14.67 -17.88
CA PRO A 202 9.56 14.87 -18.76
C PRO A 202 9.90 15.67 -20.02
N GLU A 203 10.95 16.50 -19.99
CA GLU A 203 11.33 17.37 -21.12
C GLU A 203 12.32 16.72 -22.08
N LYS A 204 13.05 15.70 -21.62
CA LYS A 204 14.09 15.03 -22.41
C LYS A 204 13.60 13.68 -22.90
N GLU A 205 13.86 13.29 -24.14
CA GLU A 205 13.53 11.94 -24.65
C GLU A 205 14.46 10.82 -24.12
N ALA A 206 15.20 11.06 -23.03
CA ALA A 206 16.14 10.10 -22.47
C ALA A 206 15.50 8.77 -22.03
N VAL A 207 16.29 7.70 -21.96
CA VAL A 207 15.82 6.42 -21.41
C VAL A 207 15.55 6.60 -19.90
N PRO A 208 14.39 6.14 -19.37
CA PRO A 208 14.11 6.19 -17.95
C PRO A 208 15.22 5.52 -17.13
N VAL A 209 15.59 6.12 -16.01
CA VAL A 209 16.63 5.60 -15.12
C VAL A 209 15.99 4.67 -14.10
N LEU A 210 16.43 3.42 -14.03
CA LEU A 210 15.92 2.48 -13.03
C LEU A 210 16.20 3.00 -11.61
N MET A 211 15.15 3.13 -10.81
CA MET A 211 15.25 3.32 -9.36
C MET A 211 15.16 1.99 -8.65
N ASN A 212 14.07 1.24 -8.83
CA ASN A 212 13.84 -0.03 -8.15
C ASN A 212 13.05 -1.02 -9.01
N SER A 213 13.24 -2.30 -8.73
CA SER A 213 12.53 -3.41 -9.35
C SER A 213 11.03 -3.43 -9.01
N GLY A 214 10.61 -2.70 -7.98
CA GLY A 214 9.22 -2.56 -7.54
C GLY A 214 9.08 -1.54 -6.41
N VAL A 215 7.83 -1.25 -6.05
CA VAL A 215 7.49 -0.31 -4.97
C VAL A 215 7.96 -0.79 -3.59
N PRO A 216 7.82 -2.09 -3.23
CA PRO A 216 8.34 -2.57 -1.95
C PRO A 216 9.86 -2.36 -1.80
N GLU A 217 10.62 -2.66 -2.87
CA GLU A 217 12.06 -2.45 -2.91
C GLU A 217 12.43 -0.98 -2.79
N LEU A 218 11.65 -0.08 -3.41
CA LEU A 218 11.83 1.36 -3.26
C LEU A 218 11.76 1.77 -1.79
N LEU A 219 10.69 1.40 -1.07
CA LEU A 219 10.55 1.76 0.34
C LEU A 219 11.73 1.27 1.18
N GLU A 220 12.16 0.02 0.98
CA GLU A 220 13.30 -0.53 1.71
C GLU A 220 14.61 0.19 1.40
N CYS A 221 14.87 0.51 0.13
CA CYS A 221 16.04 1.28 -0.25
C CYS A 221 16.01 2.70 0.35
N MET A 222 14.84 3.34 0.41
CA MET A 222 14.67 4.63 1.08
C MET A 222 14.95 4.52 2.58
N ILE A 223 14.47 3.48 3.27
CA ILE A 223 14.78 3.24 4.70
C ILE A 223 16.29 3.11 4.89
N ILE A 224 16.95 2.25 4.09
CA ILE A 224 18.41 2.05 4.16
C ILE A 224 19.15 3.37 3.95
N TYR A 225 18.76 4.13 2.92
CA TYR A 225 19.43 5.38 2.60
C TYR A 225 19.21 6.43 3.69
N ARG A 226 18.00 6.55 4.24
CA ARG A 226 17.66 7.45 5.35
C ARG A 226 18.47 7.15 6.58
N ASP A 227 18.56 5.88 6.96
CA ASP A 227 19.29 5.46 8.15
C ASP A 227 20.79 5.79 8.00
N LEU A 228 21.34 5.68 6.79
CA LEU A 228 22.71 6.12 6.49
C LEU A 228 22.87 7.64 6.52
N LEU A 229 21.89 8.42 6.04
CA LEU A 229 21.94 9.88 6.12
C LEU A 229 22.02 10.37 7.57
N ARG A 230 21.37 9.69 8.51
CA ARG A 230 21.41 10.02 9.95
C ARG A 230 22.73 9.74 10.63
N GLU A 231 23.55 8.90 10.02
CA GLU A 231 24.89 8.63 10.52
C GLU A 231 25.91 9.69 10.10
N ARG A 232 25.51 10.68 9.27
CA ARG A 232 26.38 11.80 8.88
C ARG A 232 26.66 12.69 10.08
N THR A 233 27.87 13.24 10.12
CA THR A 233 28.22 14.33 11.04
C THR A 233 27.74 15.67 10.49
N GLU A 234 27.62 16.70 11.32
CA GLU A 234 27.27 18.06 10.87
C GLU A 234 28.16 18.54 9.70
N GLU A 235 29.47 18.25 9.75
CA GLU A 235 30.42 18.58 8.68
C GLU A 235 30.15 17.85 7.34
N GLU A 236 29.43 16.73 7.37
CA GLU A 236 29.11 15.87 6.22
C GLU A 236 27.68 16.10 5.68
N GLU A 237 26.84 16.87 6.38
CA GLU A 237 25.45 17.15 5.98
C GLU A 237 25.39 17.95 4.68
N ASP A 238 26.32 18.89 4.50
CA ASP A 238 26.43 19.74 3.31
C ASP A 238 27.00 19.00 2.09
N GLU A 239 27.49 17.76 2.23
CA GLU A 239 27.99 16.98 1.11
C GLU A 239 26.82 16.40 0.28
N PRO A 240 26.77 16.62 -1.05
CA PRO A 240 25.68 16.12 -1.88
C PRO A 240 25.69 14.59 -2.03
N ILE A 241 26.81 13.94 -1.67
CA ILE A 241 27.01 12.50 -1.80
C ILE A 241 27.30 11.94 -0.42
N LEU A 242 26.95 10.68 -0.18
CA LEU A 242 27.32 9.99 1.05
C LEU A 242 28.84 10.06 1.31
N PRO A 243 29.27 10.28 2.56
CA PRO A 243 30.68 10.19 2.95
C PRO A 243 31.29 8.85 2.57
N LYS A 244 32.60 8.83 2.22
CA LYS A 244 33.30 7.62 1.76
C LYS A 244 33.14 6.43 2.71
N ARG A 245 33.13 6.68 4.03
CA ARG A 245 32.90 5.65 5.07
C ARG A 245 31.53 4.97 4.98
N LEU A 246 30.51 5.71 4.54
CA LEU A 246 29.14 5.22 4.40
C LEU A 246 28.88 4.59 3.03
N ARG A 247 29.60 4.99 1.97
CA ARG A 247 29.41 4.46 0.61
C ARG A 247 29.54 2.93 0.53
N THR A 248 30.54 2.34 1.18
CA THR A 248 30.73 0.88 1.16
C THR A 248 29.57 0.15 1.85
N ARG A 249 29.05 0.71 2.95
CA ARG A 249 27.88 0.17 3.65
C ARG A 249 26.61 0.32 2.82
N ALA A 250 26.41 1.51 2.23
CA ALA A 250 25.30 1.81 1.33
C ALA A 250 25.27 0.84 0.15
N ALA A 251 26.41 0.70 -0.55
CA ALA A 251 26.53 -0.20 -1.68
C ALA A 251 26.24 -1.66 -1.32
N LYS A 252 26.71 -2.12 -0.16
CA LYS A 252 26.43 -3.48 0.31
C LYS A 252 24.94 -3.67 0.62
N ALA A 253 24.33 -2.73 1.34
CA ALA A 253 22.95 -2.83 1.79
C ALA A 253 21.95 -2.69 0.62
N LEU A 254 22.10 -1.66 -0.21
CA LEU A 254 21.23 -1.41 -1.35
C LEU A 254 21.33 -2.52 -2.40
N LYS A 255 22.54 -3.03 -2.68
CA LYS A 255 22.72 -4.18 -3.58
C LYS A 255 22.12 -5.47 -3.04
N ALA A 256 22.13 -5.67 -1.71
CA ALA A 256 21.50 -6.83 -1.10
C ALA A 256 19.97 -6.73 -1.17
N GLN A 257 19.42 -5.52 -1.06
CA GLN A 257 18.00 -5.25 -1.13
C GLN A 257 17.46 -5.38 -2.56
N ASP A 258 18.09 -4.72 -3.52
CA ASP A 258 17.71 -4.75 -4.92
C ASP A 258 18.96 -4.69 -5.83
N PRO A 259 19.47 -5.86 -6.27
CA PRO A 259 20.67 -5.93 -7.09
C PRO A 259 20.58 -5.23 -8.45
N GLN A 260 19.37 -5.07 -9.01
CA GLN A 260 19.16 -4.40 -10.30
C GLN A 260 19.22 -2.89 -10.13
N ALA A 261 18.59 -2.40 -9.07
CA ALA A 261 18.58 -1.01 -8.63
C ALA A 261 19.96 -0.44 -8.26
N PHE A 262 20.98 -1.31 -8.09
CA PHE A 262 22.34 -0.92 -7.73
C PHE A 262 23.39 -1.25 -8.82
N ARG A 263 22.97 -1.32 -10.09
CA ARG A 263 23.89 -1.46 -11.24
C ARG A 263 24.46 -0.11 -11.67
N PRO A 264 25.65 -0.05 -12.29
CA PRO A 264 26.17 1.18 -12.89
C PRO A 264 25.12 1.83 -13.80
N GLY A 265 24.89 3.13 -13.61
CA GLY A 265 23.88 3.89 -14.36
C GLY A 265 22.48 3.92 -13.72
N SER A 266 22.17 3.09 -12.73
CA SER A 266 20.93 3.19 -11.93
C SER A 266 20.94 4.41 -11.00
N PHE A 267 19.77 4.76 -10.48
CA PHE A 267 19.59 5.87 -9.55
C PHE A 267 20.46 5.71 -8.29
N TRP A 268 20.30 4.61 -7.55
CA TRP A 268 21.00 4.41 -6.28
C TRP A 268 22.51 4.31 -6.44
N TYR A 269 22.98 3.73 -7.54
CA TYR A 269 24.41 3.73 -7.85
C TYR A 269 24.95 5.16 -7.98
N ARG A 270 24.23 6.04 -8.70
CA ARG A 270 24.61 7.46 -8.83
C ARG A 270 24.55 8.19 -7.49
N ALA A 271 23.49 7.98 -6.71
CA ALA A 271 23.31 8.59 -5.39
C ALA A 271 24.46 8.23 -4.41
N VAL A 272 24.95 6.99 -4.46
CA VAL A 272 26.06 6.54 -3.59
C VAL A 272 27.43 6.94 -4.13
N HIS A 273 27.66 6.87 -5.44
CA HIS A 273 28.99 7.03 -6.01
C HIS A 273 29.28 8.41 -6.61
N GLY A 274 28.27 9.26 -6.82
CA GLY A 274 28.44 10.61 -7.34
C GLY A 274 28.95 10.68 -8.77
N THR A 275 28.69 9.66 -9.59
CA THR A 275 29.09 9.65 -11.01
C THR A 275 28.19 10.60 -11.82
N ASP A 276 28.79 11.50 -12.60
CA ASP A 276 28.14 12.64 -13.28
C ASP A 276 26.81 12.35 -14.02
N GLY A 277 25.74 13.06 -13.59
CA GLY A 277 24.57 13.50 -14.38
C GLY A 277 23.19 12.82 -14.15
N PRO A 278 22.06 13.54 -13.90
CA PRO A 278 21.87 14.94 -13.50
C PRO A 278 21.45 14.99 -12.03
N VAL A 279 22.39 15.23 -11.11
CA VAL A 279 22.05 15.63 -9.75
C VAL A 279 22.95 16.81 -9.43
N ARG A 280 22.62 17.97 -10.01
CA ARG A 280 23.14 19.24 -9.50
C ARG A 280 22.37 19.57 -8.23
N GLN A 281 22.68 18.89 -7.13
CA GLN A 281 22.30 19.40 -5.82
C GLN A 281 23.12 20.68 -5.58
N ARG A 282 22.50 21.83 -5.83
CA ARG A 282 23.08 23.11 -5.45
C ARG A 282 22.97 23.26 -3.93
N LYS A 283 24.08 23.75 -3.36
CA LYS A 283 24.23 24.18 -1.97
C LYS A 283 23.00 24.95 -1.50
N SER A 284 22.27 24.39 -0.53
CA SER A 284 21.24 25.09 0.22
C SER A 284 21.89 26.24 0.99
N ALA A 285 21.89 27.43 0.40
CA ALA A 285 22.07 28.66 1.16
C ALA A 285 20.80 28.87 1.99
N SER A 286 20.71 28.16 3.12
CA SER A 286 19.70 28.35 4.14
C SER A 286 19.79 29.79 4.68
N LYS A 287 18.98 30.67 4.09
CA LYS A 287 18.55 31.93 4.69
C LYS A 287 17.04 32.02 4.58
N ARG A 288 16.34 31.16 5.31
CA ARG A 288 14.96 31.46 5.73
C ARG A 288 15.01 32.64 6.71
N ALA A 289 14.76 33.84 6.21
CA ALA A 289 14.48 35.02 7.03
C ALA A 289 13.14 34.84 7.77
N PRO A 290 13.01 35.32 9.02
CA PRO A 290 11.80 35.13 9.80
C PRO A 290 10.62 35.95 9.24
N ALA A 291 9.45 35.31 9.23
CA ALA A 291 8.18 35.84 8.78
C ALA A 291 7.86 37.22 9.38
N ARG A 292 7.66 38.20 8.50
CA ARG A 292 7.25 39.57 8.85
C ARG A 292 5.78 39.55 9.29
N LYS A 293 5.53 39.80 10.59
CA LYS A 293 4.20 40.01 11.17
C LYS A 293 3.44 41.11 10.40
N LYS A 294 2.31 40.75 9.76
CA LYS A 294 1.33 41.72 9.23
C LYS A 294 0.69 42.47 10.41
N LYS A 295 1.02 43.76 10.56
CA LYS A 295 0.24 44.69 11.40
C LYS A 295 -1.01 45.09 10.63
N THR A 296 -2.17 44.61 11.09
CA THR A 296 -3.49 45.16 10.76
C THR A 296 -3.62 46.54 11.41
N ALA A 297 -3.64 47.60 10.61
CA ALA A 297 -4.03 48.94 11.06
C ALA A 297 -5.55 49.07 10.93
N ALA A 298 -6.22 49.19 12.07
CA ALA A 298 -7.63 49.56 12.17
C ALA A 298 -7.81 51.01 11.68
N ARG A 299 -8.67 51.20 10.67
CA ARG A 299 -9.09 52.53 10.22
C ARG A 299 -10.37 52.89 10.97
N SER A 300 -10.20 53.72 12.00
CA SER A 300 -11.29 54.35 12.75
C SER A 300 -12.11 55.26 11.84
N ARG A 301 -13.43 55.14 11.93
CA ARG A 301 -14.40 56.14 11.48
C ARG A 301 -14.19 57.45 12.25
N ARG A 302 -14.23 58.57 11.53
CA ARG A 302 -14.97 59.80 11.85
C ARG A 302 -15.03 60.66 10.60
#